data_AF-A0A5M9ZEG7-F1
#
_entry.id   AF-A0A5M9ZEG7-F1
#
_cell.length_a   1.000
_cell.length_b   1.000
_cell.length_c   1.000
_cell.angle_alpha   90.00
_cell.angle_beta   90.00
_cell.angle_gamma   90.00
#
_symmetry.space_group_name_H-M   'P 1'
#
loop_
_entity.id
_entity.type
_entity.pdbx_description
1 polymer ?
#
loop_
_entity_poly.entity_id
_entity_poly.type
_entity_poly.pdbx_seq_one_letter_code
_entity_poly.pdbx_strand_id
1 'polypeptide(L)'
;MTSDLNLFAQWTKGEAPKPQTFTVTFNANFEPSWGSYEVKVGSGKTVPQQSVPQREGYTFAGWTTDKEGKNKFDFATPVTSDLNLFAQWTKGEAPKPQTFTVYFGAVDPEDPSIKLDDKSLEREAGQTVGEIPSLNTPGYYIFGWYNGDHSQLYTADQVKAVKVDSDLVFVAALAKKTTPQKTYKVTFGVIDPTDNRTVLYDSTFEYLNGQSVKAPETSKLNIPSGYQLIGWRDNNNTFWSSVDGFKVGTAIKADTTFRAVLAKKDAPKGYYKVTFYWRDNNGHHVSSVNVVKNGKLTKSEVPVPSAFRHHTFYGWFDRSGHRLNLNDAVTADTVYVGYWCNNAWPKPPVGPNQPDVPSTPSTPSTPSVKKVPVYRLYDPASGLHLYTADENERKVLSTQHGWNDEGVVFYATTDKNASGAKPVYRLTNKDTGRHLLTLDENERKVLSTERGWTDEGVAWYQTSAGTVPVYRMYSESKAEHLYTTDLNEYTFNATRGWTQEGVAWKGL
;
A
#
# COMPACT_ATOMS: atom_id res chain seq x y z
N MET A 1 42.20 -107.27 47.15
CA MET A 1 42.68 -105.89 47.19
C MET A 1 42.06 -105.15 46.03
N THR A 2 41.08 -104.29 46.30
CA THR A 2 40.46 -103.37 45.33
C THR A 2 41.18 -102.03 45.48
N SER A 3 41.99 -101.64 44.50
CA SER A 3 42.63 -100.32 44.48
C SER A 3 41.98 -99.46 43.41
N ASP A 4 41.62 -98.24 43.76
CA ASP A 4 41.02 -97.28 42.84
C ASP A 4 42.02 -96.83 41.76
N LEU A 5 41.54 -96.71 40.52
CA LEU A 5 42.30 -96.22 39.37
C LEU A 5 41.97 -94.75 39.12
N ASN A 6 42.96 -93.87 39.27
CA ASN A 6 42.84 -92.46 38.92
C ASN A 6 43.33 -92.23 37.49
N LEU A 7 42.46 -91.72 36.62
CA LEU A 7 42.80 -91.27 35.27
C LEU A 7 42.81 -89.74 35.24
N PHE A 8 43.84 -89.16 34.63
CA PHE A 8 43.97 -87.73 34.42
C PHE A 8 43.87 -87.42 32.91
N ALA A 9 43.00 -86.49 32.55
CA ALA A 9 42.95 -85.95 31.20
C ALA A 9 43.96 -84.82 31.05
N GLN A 10 44.75 -84.84 29.97
CA GLN A 10 45.61 -83.73 29.57
C GLN A 10 45.02 -83.05 28.34
N TRP A 11 44.78 -81.74 28.43
CA TRP A 11 44.29 -80.93 27.31
C TRP A 11 45.43 -80.06 26.81
N THR A 12 45.69 -80.09 25.51
CA THR A 12 46.46 -79.06 24.81
C THR A 12 45.47 -78.04 24.23
N LYS A 13 45.65 -76.75 24.55
CA LYS A 13 44.87 -75.67 23.97
C LYS A 13 45.19 -75.58 22.48
N GLY A 14 44.32 -76.11 21.62
CA GLY A 14 44.42 -75.88 20.18
C GLY A 14 44.31 -74.38 19.87
N GLU A 15 45.10 -73.88 18.93
CA GLU A 15 44.92 -72.53 18.42
C GLU A 15 43.49 -72.40 17.89
N ALA A 16 42.73 -71.41 18.39
CA ALA A 16 41.42 -71.11 17.84
C ALA A 16 41.60 -70.76 16.35
N PRO A 17 40.76 -71.28 15.43
CA PRO A 17 40.85 -70.91 14.02
C PRO A 17 40.78 -69.38 13.92
N LYS A 18 41.79 -68.77 13.30
CA LYS A 18 41.84 -67.32 13.12
C LYS A 18 40.55 -66.89 12.40
N PRO A 19 39.75 -65.97 12.95
CA PRO A 19 38.49 -65.59 12.33
C PRO A 19 38.78 -65.01 10.94
N GLN A 20 38.26 -65.66 9.90
CA GLN A 20 38.37 -65.17 8.54
C GLN A 20 37.45 -63.96 8.40
N THR A 21 38.01 -62.85 7.93
CA THR A 21 37.28 -61.61 7.66
C THR A 21 37.49 -61.19 6.22
N PHE A 22 36.45 -60.63 5.61
CA PHE A 22 36.47 -60.05 4.28
C PHE A 22 36.30 -58.53 4.36
N THR A 23 36.85 -57.84 3.38
CA THR A 23 36.78 -56.39 3.25
C THR A 23 35.63 -56.00 2.33
N VAL A 24 34.77 -55.11 2.80
CA VAL A 24 33.67 -54.53 2.03
C VAL A 24 33.96 -53.05 1.82
N THR A 25 34.22 -52.66 0.57
CA THR A 25 34.55 -51.29 0.18
C THR A 25 33.31 -50.61 -0.38
N PHE A 26 32.91 -49.49 0.21
CA PHE A 26 31.77 -48.68 -0.20
C PHE A 26 32.24 -47.46 -1.00
N ASN A 27 31.78 -47.35 -2.25
CA ASN A 27 32.14 -46.29 -3.19
C ASN A 27 30.94 -45.37 -3.44
N ALA A 28 31.12 -44.05 -3.26
CA ALA A 28 30.06 -43.07 -3.50
C ALA A 28 29.56 -43.01 -4.96
N ASN A 29 30.37 -43.43 -5.93
CA ASN A 29 30.01 -43.57 -7.35
C ASN A 29 29.49 -42.26 -7.99
N PHE A 30 30.05 -41.11 -7.59
CA PHE A 30 29.91 -39.81 -8.25
C PHE A 30 31.16 -38.96 -8.02
N GLU A 31 31.35 -37.90 -8.80
CA GLU A 31 32.45 -36.94 -8.61
C GLU A 31 31.94 -35.49 -8.70
N PRO A 32 32.49 -34.55 -7.90
CA PRO A 32 33.43 -34.79 -6.79
C PRO A 32 32.72 -35.47 -5.60
N SER A 33 33.36 -36.45 -4.95
CA SER A 33 32.81 -37.10 -3.75
C SER A 33 33.82 -37.18 -2.60
N TRP A 34 33.36 -37.65 -1.44
CA TRP A 34 34.20 -37.92 -0.27
C TRP A 34 35.07 -39.18 -0.42
N GLY A 35 34.98 -39.89 -1.55
CA GLY A 35 35.77 -41.08 -1.87
C GLY A 35 35.09 -42.40 -1.50
N SER A 36 35.88 -43.36 -1.00
CA SER A 36 35.44 -44.68 -0.56
C SER A 36 35.86 -44.97 0.89
N TYR A 37 35.14 -45.87 1.56
CA TYR A 37 35.52 -46.39 2.89
C TYR A 37 35.36 -47.91 2.95
N GLU A 38 36.03 -48.54 3.92
CA GLU A 38 36.10 -49.99 4.06
C GLU A 38 35.55 -50.47 5.40
N VAL A 39 34.88 -51.62 5.40
CA VAL A 39 34.39 -52.32 6.59
C VAL A 39 34.88 -53.77 6.56
N LYS A 40 35.41 -54.27 7.67
CA LYS A 40 35.77 -55.69 7.82
C LYS A 40 34.61 -56.48 8.39
N VAL A 41 34.20 -57.54 7.70
CA VAL A 41 33.06 -58.39 8.05
C VAL A 41 33.55 -59.83 8.23
N GLY A 42 33.10 -60.53 9.27
CA GLY A 42 33.43 -61.94 9.48
C GLY A 42 32.83 -62.84 8.39
N SER A 43 33.53 -63.88 7.99
CA SER A 43 33.05 -64.87 7.01
C SER A 43 31.70 -65.45 7.44
N GLY A 44 30.73 -65.45 6.53
CA GLY A 44 29.36 -65.90 6.76
C GLY A 44 28.49 -64.94 7.57
N LYS A 45 28.97 -63.72 7.89
CA LYS A 45 28.17 -62.65 8.50
C LYS A 45 27.64 -61.70 7.43
N THR A 46 26.57 -60.98 7.75
CA THR A 46 25.99 -59.94 6.90
C THR A 46 26.69 -58.59 7.10
N VAL A 47 26.60 -57.74 6.09
CA VAL A 47 27.14 -56.37 6.17
C VAL A 47 26.21 -55.53 7.05
N PRO A 48 26.72 -54.86 8.10
CA PRO A 48 25.88 -53.98 8.91
C PRO A 48 25.42 -52.77 8.10
N GLN A 49 24.14 -52.39 8.26
CA GLN A 49 23.55 -51.22 7.59
C GLN A 49 24.38 -49.97 7.90
N GLN A 50 24.86 -49.28 6.86
CA GLN A 50 25.71 -48.09 6.98
C GLN A 50 24.93 -46.79 6.80
N SER A 51 25.50 -45.67 7.25
CA SER A 51 25.02 -44.34 6.90
C SER A 51 25.09 -44.14 5.38
N VAL A 52 23.96 -43.78 4.78
CA VAL A 52 23.88 -43.52 3.34
C VAL A 52 24.59 -42.21 2.99
N PRO A 53 25.37 -42.15 1.91
CA PRO A 53 25.95 -40.90 1.45
C PRO A 53 24.87 -39.91 1.03
N GLN A 54 25.19 -38.61 1.10
CA GLN A 54 24.35 -37.55 0.52
C GLN A 54 24.95 -37.06 -0.80
N ARG A 55 24.09 -36.80 -1.77
CA ARG A 55 24.43 -36.19 -3.06
C ARG A 55 23.39 -35.14 -3.40
N GLU A 56 23.81 -33.88 -3.52
CA GLU A 56 22.91 -32.76 -3.81
C GLU A 56 22.13 -32.99 -5.11
N GLY A 57 20.81 -32.84 -5.06
CA GLY A 57 19.92 -33.06 -6.21
C GLY A 57 19.68 -34.52 -6.61
N TYR A 58 20.08 -35.50 -5.79
CA TYR A 58 19.87 -36.93 -6.06
C TYR A 58 19.38 -37.68 -4.80
N THR A 59 18.53 -38.69 -5.02
CA THR A 59 18.08 -39.64 -3.99
C THR A 59 18.91 -40.91 -4.06
N PHE A 60 19.38 -41.41 -2.91
CA PHE A 60 20.09 -42.68 -2.83
C PHE A 60 19.16 -43.85 -3.18
N ALA A 61 19.51 -44.62 -4.22
CA ALA A 61 18.68 -45.68 -4.79
C ALA A 61 19.08 -47.10 -4.37
N GLY A 62 20.17 -47.23 -3.60
CA GLY A 62 20.68 -48.51 -3.10
C GLY A 62 22.16 -48.73 -3.44
N TRP A 63 22.67 -49.90 -3.03
CA TRP A 63 24.05 -50.34 -3.31
C TRP A 63 24.04 -51.45 -4.37
N THR A 64 25.03 -51.44 -5.26
CA THR A 64 25.23 -52.46 -6.30
C THR A 64 26.67 -52.99 -6.30
N THR A 65 26.90 -54.19 -6.81
CA THR A 65 28.26 -54.78 -6.90
C THR A 65 29.01 -54.36 -8.17
N ASP A 66 28.35 -53.62 -9.07
CA ASP A 66 28.91 -53.00 -10.27
C ASP A 66 28.61 -51.50 -10.31
N LYS A 67 29.44 -50.74 -11.01
CA LYS A 67 29.29 -49.27 -11.14
C LYS A 67 28.04 -48.88 -11.93
N GLU A 68 27.67 -49.71 -12.91
CA GLU A 68 26.58 -49.50 -13.85
C GLU A 68 25.18 -49.70 -13.24
N GLY A 69 25.11 -50.24 -12.01
CA GLY A 69 23.89 -50.38 -11.24
C GLY A 69 23.04 -51.61 -11.58
N LYS A 70 23.61 -52.61 -12.27
CA LYS A 70 22.86 -53.78 -12.78
C LYS A 70 22.59 -54.83 -11.71
N ASN A 71 23.50 -55.00 -10.77
CA ASN A 71 23.46 -56.06 -9.76
C ASN A 71 23.26 -55.44 -8.38
N LYS A 72 22.00 -55.39 -7.93
CA LYS A 72 21.65 -54.90 -6.58
C LYS A 72 22.25 -55.80 -5.51
N PHE A 73 22.84 -55.18 -4.49
CA PHE A 73 23.35 -55.85 -3.32
C PHE A 73 22.27 -55.93 -2.24
N ASP A 74 22.00 -57.14 -1.75
CA ASP A 74 21.11 -57.40 -0.62
C ASP A 74 21.94 -57.57 0.66
N PHE A 75 21.71 -56.69 1.64
CA PHE A 75 22.41 -56.70 2.94
C PHE A 75 22.09 -57.94 3.79
N ALA A 76 21.08 -58.73 3.44
CA ALA A 76 20.83 -60.04 4.04
C ALA A 76 21.78 -61.14 3.52
N THR A 77 22.58 -60.87 2.48
CA THR A 77 23.52 -61.84 1.89
C THR A 77 24.75 -62.02 2.79
N PRO A 78 25.10 -63.25 3.21
CA PRO A 78 26.34 -63.52 3.94
C PRO A 78 27.58 -63.20 3.10
N VAL A 79 28.56 -62.53 3.71
CA VAL A 79 29.83 -62.19 3.07
C VAL A 79 30.76 -63.40 3.09
N THR A 80 31.16 -63.86 1.90
CA THR A 80 32.06 -65.03 1.70
C THR A 80 33.33 -64.70 0.91
N SER A 81 33.48 -63.44 0.48
CA SER A 81 34.66 -62.89 -0.19
C SER A 81 34.69 -61.36 -0.01
N ASP A 82 35.77 -60.71 -0.41
CA ASP A 82 35.81 -59.24 -0.47
C ASP A 82 34.75 -58.71 -1.46
N LEU A 83 34.20 -57.53 -1.17
CA LEU A 83 33.11 -56.91 -1.93
C LEU A 83 33.41 -55.44 -2.23
N ASN A 84 33.11 -55.01 -3.46
CA ASN A 84 33.07 -53.60 -3.83
C ASN A 84 31.62 -53.20 -4.09
N LEU A 85 31.09 -52.31 -3.26
CA LEU A 85 29.73 -51.78 -3.36
C LEU A 85 29.77 -50.35 -3.90
N PHE A 86 28.89 -50.06 -4.86
CA PHE A 86 28.75 -48.76 -5.52
C PHE A 86 27.37 -48.18 -5.23
N ALA A 87 27.32 -46.95 -4.73
CA ALA A 87 26.06 -46.26 -4.51
C ALA A 87 25.38 -45.95 -5.85
N GLN A 88 24.08 -46.17 -5.92
CA GLN A 88 23.26 -45.78 -7.06
C GLN A 88 22.39 -44.59 -6.69
N TRP A 89 22.15 -43.73 -7.67
CA TRP A 89 21.52 -42.44 -7.47
C TRP A 89 20.40 -42.24 -8.47
N THR A 90 19.23 -41.83 -8.00
CA THR A 90 18.15 -41.33 -8.85
C THR A 90 18.19 -39.81 -8.83
N LYS A 91 18.24 -39.16 -10.00
CA LYS A 91 18.18 -37.69 -10.09
C LYS A 91 16.88 -37.23 -9.43
N GLY A 92 17.01 -36.44 -8.36
CA GLY A 92 15.87 -35.81 -7.72
C GLY A 92 15.27 -34.80 -8.68
N GLU A 93 13.95 -34.64 -8.65
CA GLU A 93 13.34 -33.46 -9.26
C GLU A 93 13.94 -32.22 -8.58
N ALA A 94 14.36 -31.23 -9.37
CA ALA A 94 14.79 -29.95 -8.80
C ALA A 94 13.69 -29.45 -7.85
N PRO A 95 14.02 -28.86 -6.69
CA PRO A 95 13.00 -28.23 -5.87
C PRO A 95 12.24 -27.27 -6.77
N LYS A 96 10.94 -27.48 -6.93
CA LYS A 96 10.11 -26.57 -7.71
C LYS A 96 10.34 -25.17 -7.14
N PRO A 97 10.67 -24.17 -7.98
CA PRO A 97 10.83 -22.82 -7.49
C PRO A 97 9.55 -22.45 -6.74
N GLN A 98 9.72 -21.84 -5.56
CA GLN A 98 8.59 -21.38 -4.77
C GLN A 98 7.79 -20.40 -5.63
N THR A 99 6.52 -20.70 -5.87
CA THR A 99 5.61 -19.81 -6.58
C THR A 99 4.69 -19.13 -5.59
N PHE A 100 4.28 -17.92 -5.95
CA PHE A 100 3.28 -17.12 -5.25
C PHE A 100 2.21 -16.67 -6.23
N THR A 101 1.00 -16.50 -5.71
CA THR A 101 -0.13 -16.05 -6.49
C THR A 101 -0.30 -14.54 -6.34
N VAL A 102 -0.39 -13.84 -7.46
CA VAL A 102 -0.78 -12.41 -7.50
C VAL A 102 -2.23 -12.34 -7.95
N TYR A 103 -3.10 -11.83 -7.09
CA TYR A 103 -4.52 -11.70 -7.33
C TYR A 103 -4.86 -10.29 -7.84
N PHE A 104 -5.71 -10.23 -8.85
CA PHE A 104 -6.27 -8.99 -9.42
C PHE A 104 -7.79 -9.05 -9.30
N GLY A 105 -8.37 -8.15 -8.53
CA GLY A 105 -9.82 -8.09 -8.31
C GLY A 105 -10.42 -6.76 -8.77
N ALA A 106 -11.67 -6.79 -9.23
CA ALA A 106 -12.49 -5.62 -9.46
C ALA A 106 -13.87 -5.82 -8.82
N VAL A 107 -14.30 -4.85 -8.03
CA VAL A 107 -15.63 -4.80 -7.39
C VAL A 107 -16.33 -3.51 -7.77
N ASP A 108 -17.66 -3.51 -7.81
CA ASP A 108 -18.41 -2.29 -8.09
C ASP A 108 -18.19 -1.28 -6.94
N PRO A 109 -17.75 -0.04 -7.22
CA PRO A 109 -17.48 0.94 -6.18
C PRO A 109 -18.75 1.51 -5.51
N GLU A 110 -19.92 1.38 -6.15
CA GLU A 110 -21.22 1.78 -5.59
C GLU A 110 -21.85 0.64 -4.79
N ASP A 111 -21.63 -0.61 -5.20
CA ASP A 111 -22.02 -1.80 -4.46
C ASP A 111 -20.90 -2.85 -4.43
N PRO A 112 -20.00 -2.77 -3.43
CA PRO A 112 -18.83 -3.65 -3.37
C PRO A 112 -19.11 -5.12 -3.09
N SER A 113 -20.37 -5.50 -2.86
CA SER A 113 -20.78 -6.91 -2.86
C SER A 113 -20.81 -7.51 -4.27
N ILE A 114 -20.88 -6.65 -5.30
CA ILE A 114 -20.87 -7.05 -6.70
C ILE A 114 -19.41 -7.18 -7.17
N LYS A 115 -18.95 -8.42 -7.32
CA LYS A 115 -17.70 -8.72 -8.02
C LYS A 115 -17.88 -8.52 -9.52
N LEU A 116 -17.03 -7.70 -10.12
CA LEU A 116 -17.04 -7.44 -11.55
C LEU A 116 -16.18 -8.46 -12.31
N ASP A 117 -14.94 -8.67 -11.83
CA ASP A 117 -14.04 -9.69 -12.37
C ASP A 117 -12.92 -10.01 -11.36
N ASP A 118 -12.36 -11.20 -11.46
CA ASP A 118 -11.14 -11.60 -10.77
C ASP A 118 -10.22 -12.41 -11.68
N LYS A 119 -8.92 -12.22 -11.51
CA LYS A 119 -7.86 -12.95 -12.23
C LYS A 119 -6.71 -13.19 -11.26
N SER A 120 -5.90 -14.19 -11.57
CA SER A 120 -4.64 -14.40 -10.86
C SER A 120 -3.53 -14.77 -11.84
N LEU A 121 -2.30 -14.59 -11.38
CA LEU A 121 -1.11 -15.03 -12.06
C LEU A 121 -0.13 -15.65 -11.07
N GLU A 122 0.57 -16.69 -11.52
CA GLU A 122 1.64 -17.33 -10.75
C GLU A 122 2.99 -16.71 -11.11
N ARG A 123 3.82 -16.45 -10.11
CA ARG A 123 5.19 -15.96 -10.26
C ARG A 123 6.14 -16.70 -9.35
N GLU A 124 7.36 -16.94 -9.82
CA GLU A 124 8.42 -17.47 -8.98
C GLU A 124 8.94 -16.39 -8.03
N ALA A 125 9.35 -16.79 -6.83
CA ALA A 125 9.92 -15.89 -5.84
C ALA A 125 11.05 -15.02 -6.42
N GLY A 126 10.97 -13.70 -6.21
CA GLY A 126 11.92 -12.70 -6.69
C GLY A 126 11.66 -12.16 -8.10
N GLN A 127 10.75 -12.77 -8.88
CA GLN A 127 10.29 -12.20 -10.15
C GLN A 127 9.44 -10.95 -9.92
N THR A 128 9.29 -10.12 -10.94
CA THR A 128 8.31 -9.03 -10.91
C THR A 128 6.92 -9.51 -11.32
N VAL A 129 5.87 -8.81 -10.91
CA VAL A 129 4.47 -9.08 -11.33
C VAL A 129 4.37 -9.16 -12.86
N GLY A 130 5.05 -8.27 -13.59
CA GLY A 130 5.02 -8.26 -15.05
C GLY A 130 3.64 -7.88 -15.59
N GLU A 131 3.28 -8.35 -16.78
CA GLU A 131 2.02 -7.97 -17.44
C GLU A 131 0.78 -8.27 -16.59
N ILE A 132 -0.08 -7.26 -16.46
CA ILE A 132 -1.30 -7.29 -15.67
C ILE A 132 -2.43 -7.87 -16.53
N PRO A 133 -3.19 -8.86 -16.04
CA PRO A 133 -4.32 -9.41 -16.78
C PRO A 133 -5.40 -8.35 -16.99
N SER A 134 -5.98 -8.32 -18.19
CA SER A 134 -7.14 -7.47 -18.47
C SER A 134 -8.36 -7.96 -17.68
N LEU A 135 -8.94 -7.06 -16.88
CA LEU A 135 -10.20 -7.32 -16.17
C LEU A 135 -11.40 -6.80 -16.97
N ASN A 136 -12.50 -7.55 -16.93
CA ASN A 136 -13.78 -7.15 -17.50
C ASN A 136 -14.58 -6.30 -16.49
N THR A 137 -14.49 -4.98 -16.63
CA THR A 137 -15.21 -4.02 -15.76
C THR A 137 -16.26 -3.24 -16.57
N PRO A 138 -17.42 -3.86 -16.89
CA PRO A 138 -18.44 -3.22 -17.70
C PRO A 138 -18.95 -1.95 -17.01
N GLY A 139 -19.02 -0.85 -17.74
CA GLY A 139 -19.44 0.43 -17.15
C GLY A 139 -18.36 1.14 -16.30
N TYR A 140 -17.12 0.64 -16.23
CA TYR A 140 -16.04 1.28 -15.47
C TYR A 140 -14.70 1.35 -16.23
N TYR A 141 -13.87 2.36 -15.93
CA TYR A 141 -12.45 2.46 -16.30
C TYR A 141 -11.57 2.13 -15.10
N ILE A 142 -10.49 1.39 -15.32
CA ILE A 142 -9.43 1.19 -14.33
C ILE A 142 -8.45 2.36 -14.44
N PHE A 143 -8.30 3.16 -13.38
CA PHE A 143 -7.35 4.28 -13.35
C PHE A 143 -6.11 4.01 -12.48
N GLY A 144 -6.08 2.87 -11.80
CA GLY A 144 -4.96 2.43 -10.96
C GLY A 144 -5.29 1.13 -10.23
N TRP A 145 -4.41 0.75 -9.32
CA TRP A 145 -4.50 -0.48 -8.55
C TRP A 145 -4.15 -0.20 -7.10
N TYR A 146 -5.04 -0.52 -6.20
CA TYR A 146 -4.75 -0.51 -4.78
C TYR A 146 -4.01 -1.79 -4.40
N ASN A 147 -3.05 -1.74 -3.48
CA ASN A 147 -2.55 -2.94 -2.79
C ASN A 147 -3.67 -3.59 -1.96
N GLY A 148 -3.46 -4.81 -1.44
CA GLY A 148 -4.49 -5.59 -0.74
C GLY A 148 -5.17 -4.91 0.46
N ASP A 149 -4.53 -3.91 1.08
CA ASP A 149 -5.08 -3.10 2.18
C ASP A 149 -5.57 -1.71 1.74
N HIS A 150 -5.53 -1.42 0.43
CA HIS A 150 -5.78 -0.14 -0.25
C HIS A 150 -5.17 1.11 0.41
N SER A 151 -4.11 0.94 1.21
CA SER A 151 -3.35 2.06 1.78
C SER A 151 -2.61 2.85 0.70
N GLN A 152 -2.31 2.20 -0.42
CA GLN A 152 -1.50 2.76 -1.49
C GLN A 152 -2.09 2.48 -2.88
N LEU A 153 -2.23 3.54 -3.67
CA LEU A 153 -2.62 3.48 -5.06
C LEU A 153 -1.38 3.44 -5.97
N TYR A 154 -1.32 2.43 -6.82
CA TYR A 154 -0.27 2.20 -7.81
C TYR A 154 -0.79 2.45 -9.22
N THR A 155 0.07 2.96 -10.09
CA THR A 155 -0.15 2.90 -11.54
C THR A 155 0.07 1.48 -12.05
N ALA A 156 -0.42 1.18 -13.26
CA ALA A 156 -0.15 -0.11 -13.90
C ALA A 156 1.36 -0.41 -13.98
N ASP A 157 2.17 0.55 -14.42
CA ASP A 157 3.63 0.37 -14.53
C ASP A 157 4.30 0.11 -13.18
N GLN A 158 3.80 0.74 -12.11
CA GLN A 158 4.31 0.48 -10.76
C GLN A 158 3.97 -0.94 -10.31
N VAL A 159 2.74 -1.40 -10.55
CA VAL A 159 2.35 -2.80 -10.25
C VAL A 159 3.21 -3.79 -11.02
N LYS A 160 3.43 -3.58 -12.33
CA LYS A 160 4.27 -4.44 -13.17
C LYS A 160 5.68 -4.62 -12.60
N ALA A 161 6.21 -3.60 -11.92
CA ALA A 161 7.56 -3.58 -11.36
C ALA A 161 7.67 -4.14 -9.92
N VAL A 162 6.56 -4.47 -9.25
CA VAL A 162 6.59 -5.03 -7.88
C VAL A 162 7.22 -6.42 -7.90
N LYS A 163 8.19 -6.67 -7.00
CA LYS A 163 8.77 -8.00 -6.79
C LYS A 163 7.82 -8.89 -5.99
N VAL A 164 7.77 -10.17 -6.36
CA VAL A 164 6.90 -11.17 -5.74
C VAL A 164 7.72 -12.06 -4.81
N ASP A 165 7.59 -11.84 -3.51
CA ASP A 165 8.21 -12.63 -2.44
C ASP A 165 7.19 -13.20 -1.44
N SER A 166 5.91 -12.88 -1.65
CA SER A 166 4.74 -13.46 -1.00
C SER A 166 3.56 -13.42 -1.97
N ASP A 167 2.42 -13.98 -1.57
CA ASP A 167 1.16 -13.71 -2.27
C ASP A 167 0.86 -12.21 -2.22
N LEU A 168 0.39 -11.66 -3.34
CA LEU A 168 0.10 -10.24 -3.49
C LEU A 168 -1.34 -10.07 -3.97
N VAL A 169 -1.95 -8.95 -3.60
CA VAL A 169 -3.30 -8.60 -4.03
C VAL A 169 -3.29 -7.18 -4.57
N PHE A 170 -3.87 -7.01 -5.76
CA PHE A 170 -4.15 -5.73 -6.37
C PHE A 170 -5.64 -5.61 -6.68
N VAL A 171 -6.25 -4.51 -6.25
CA VAL A 171 -7.67 -4.24 -6.51
C VAL A 171 -7.79 -3.05 -7.44
N ALA A 172 -8.55 -3.22 -8.52
CA ALA A 172 -8.74 -2.20 -9.53
C ALA A 172 -9.41 -0.97 -8.93
N ALA A 173 -8.80 0.20 -9.12
CA ALA A 173 -9.40 1.48 -8.82
C ALA A 173 -10.30 1.88 -9.99
N LEU A 174 -11.62 1.93 -9.75
CA LEU A 174 -12.63 2.07 -10.81
C LEU A 174 -13.29 3.44 -10.85
N ALA A 175 -13.52 3.96 -12.06
CA ALA A 175 -14.30 5.16 -12.32
C ALA A 175 -15.44 4.85 -13.31
N LYS A 176 -16.67 5.26 -12.99
CA LYS A 176 -17.87 4.96 -13.80
C LYS A 176 -17.79 5.61 -15.19
N LYS A 177 -18.09 4.83 -16.22
CA LYS A 177 -18.28 5.24 -17.62
C LYS A 177 -19.62 5.95 -17.74
N THR A 178 -19.68 7.25 -17.45
CA THR A 178 -20.86 8.09 -17.73
C THR A 178 -20.71 8.76 -19.10
N THR A 179 -21.67 8.59 -20.01
CA THR A 179 -21.66 9.21 -21.34
C THR A 179 -21.89 10.74 -21.29
N PRO A 180 -21.22 11.57 -22.12
CA PRO A 180 -19.81 11.55 -22.46
C PRO A 180 -19.01 12.24 -21.35
N GLN A 181 -17.86 11.67 -20.99
CA GLN A 181 -16.99 12.31 -20.02
C GLN A 181 -16.49 13.63 -20.61
N LYS A 182 -16.66 14.72 -19.86
CA LYS A 182 -16.05 16.00 -20.23
C LYS A 182 -14.54 15.81 -20.11
N THR A 183 -13.92 15.49 -21.23
CA THR A 183 -12.48 15.46 -21.37
C THR A 183 -12.00 16.89 -21.53
N TYR A 184 -10.79 17.13 -21.03
CA TYR A 184 -10.10 18.37 -21.24
C TYR A 184 -8.81 18.09 -21.98
N LYS A 185 -8.55 18.91 -23.00
CA LYS A 185 -7.28 18.89 -23.70
C LYS A 185 -6.25 19.60 -22.86
N VAL A 186 -5.18 18.87 -22.53
CA VAL A 186 -4.03 19.42 -21.85
C VAL A 186 -2.86 19.42 -22.81
N THR A 187 -2.36 20.62 -23.10
CA THR A 187 -1.29 20.84 -24.06
C THR A 187 -0.02 21.22 -23.33
N PHE A 188 1.09 20.54 -23.59
CA PHE A 188 2.41 20.91 -23.08
C PHE A 188 3.25 21.49 -24.20
N GLY A 189 3.67 22.75 -24.05
CA GLY A 189 4.43 23.49 -25.04
C GLY A 189 5.78 23.97 -24.51
N VAL A 190 6.81 23.85 -25.33
CA VAL A 190 8.13 24.45 -25.12
C VAL A 190 8.39 25.42 -26.26
N ILE A 191 8.69 26.67 -25.92
CA ILE A 191 9.05 27.71 -26.88
C ILE A 191 10.54 28.02 -26.69
N ASP A 192 11.25 28.26 -27.78
CA ASP A 192 12.65 28.67 -27.75
C ASP A 192 12.78 29.99 -26.98
N PRO A 193 13.56 30.02 -25.88
CA PRO A 193 13.71 31.22 -25.05
C PRO A 193 14.51 32.34 -25.73
N THR A 194 15.17 32.07 -26.87
CA THR A 194 15.99 33.06 -27.58
C THR A 194 15.18 33.96 -28.52
N ASP A 195 14.14 33.42 -29.15
CA ASP A 195 13.29 34.17 -30.09
C ASP A 195 11.83 34.29 -29.63
N ASN A 196 11.43 33.53 -28.60
CA ASN A 196 10.09 33.47 -28.02
C ASN A 196 8.98 33.22 -29.05
N ARG A 197 9.31 32.53 -30.15
CA ARG A 197 8.42 32.24 -31.29
C ARG A 197 8.52 30.80 -31.74
N THR A 198 9.70 30.21 -31.76
CA THR A 198 9.91 28.85 -32.26
C THR A 198 9.38 27.83 -31.26
N VAL A 199 8.49 26.93 -31.73
CA VAL A 199 7.96 25.83 -30.91
C VAL A 199 8.92 24.64 -31.00
N LEU A 200 9.52 24.27 -29.87
CA LEU A 200 10.50 23.18 -29.77
C LEU A 200 9.84 21.84 -29.42
N TYR A 201 8.70 21.91 -28.74
CA TYR A 201 7.89 20.77 -28.36
C TYR A 201 6.44 21.23 -28.20
N ASP A 202 5.51 20.43 -28.72
CA ASP A 202 4.08 20.59 -28.50
C ASP A 202 3.45 19.20 -28.47
N SER A 203 2.67 18.91 -27.43
CA SER A 203 1.92 17.66 -27.34
C SER A 203 0.64 17.90 -26.56
N THR A 204 -0.47 17.41 -27.13
CA THR A 204 -1.78 17.50 -26.52
C THR A 204 -2.26 16.12 -26.12
N PHE A 205 -2.75 16.01 -24.90
CA PHE A 205 -3.30 14.80 -24.32
C PHE A 205 -4.71 15.07 -23.82
N GLU A 206 -5.57 14.07 -23.87
CA GLU A 206 -6.91 14.16 -23.31
C GLU A 206 -6.92 13.57 -21.90
N TYR A 207 -7.40 14.37 -20.96
CA TYR A 207 -7.56 13.96 -19.56
C TYR A 207 -9.02 14.04 -19.16
N LEU A 208 -9.44 13.12 -18.29
CA LEU A 208 -10.75 13.16 -17.68
C LEU A 208 -10.84 14.32 -16.68
N ASN A 209 -12.03 14.87 -16.49
CA ASN A 209 -12.30 15.85 -15.44
C ASN A 209 -11.83 15.33 -14.06
N GLY A 210 -10.91 16.07 -13.42
CA GLY A 210 -10.34 15.69 -12.12
C GLY A 210 -9.18 14.69 -12.16
N GLN A 211 -8.79 14.18 -13.34
CA GLN A 211 -7.63 13.32 -13.50
C GLN A 211 -6.33 14.09 -13.22
N SER A 212 -5.39 13.44 -12.53
CA SER A 212 -4.05 14.00 -12.32
C SER A 212 -3.26 14.00 -13.63
N VAL A 213 -2.63 15.12 -13.95
CA VAL A 213 -1.81 15.28 -15.15
C VAL A 213 -0.36 14.92 -14.83
N LYS A 214 0.29 14.19 -15.74
CA LYS A 214 1.74 13.93 -15.70
C LYS A 214 2.41 14.76 -16.77
N ALA A 215 3.46 15.51 -16.40
CA ALA A 215 4.25 16.26 -17.38
C ALA A 215 5.06 15.29 -18.26
N PRO A 216 5.33 15.64 -19.53
CA PRO A 216 6.22 14.84 -20.37
C PRO A 216 7.62 14.76 -19.77
N GLU A 217 8.29 13.63 -19.98
CA GLU A 217 9.68 13.44 -19.55
C GLU A 217 10.58 14.53 -20.14
N THR A 218 11.45 15.09 -19.31
CA THR A 218 12.32 16.22 -19.70
C THR A 218 13.23 15.90 -20.88
N SER A 219 13.60 14.62 -21.05
CA SER A 219 14.37 14.11 -22.19
C SER A 219 13.65 14.26 -23.54
N LYS A 220 12.32 14.38 -23.55
CA LYS A 220 11.48 14.51 -24.76
C LYS A 220 11.21 15.96 -25.17
N LEU A 221 11.56 16.93 -24.33
CA LEU A 221 11.14 18.33 -24.45
C LEU A 221 11.99 19.20 -25.38
N ASN A 222 12.98 18.63 -26.08
CA ASN A 222 13.88 19.34 -27.00
C ASN A 222 14.44 20.67 -26.43
N ILE A 223 14.82 20.67 -25.14
CA ILE A 223 15.29 21.87 -24.46
C ILE A 223 16.65 22.32 -25.05
N PRO A 224 16.82 23.59 -25.45
CA PRO A 224 18.06 24.05 -26.07
C PRO A 224 19.28 23.89 -25.15
N SER A 225 20.43 23.63 -25.77
CA SER A 225 21.70 23.55 -25.05
C SER A 225 21.96 24.84 -24.25
N GLY A 226 22.40 24.69 -23.00
CA GLY A 226 22.57 25.80 -22.06
C GLY A 226 21.33 26.18 -21.26
N TYR A 227 20.17 25.53 -21.46
CA TYR A 227 18.95 25.75 -20.68
C TYR A 227 18.47 24.50 -19.92
N GLN A 228 17.73 24.69 -18.84
CA GLN A 228 17.08 23.65 -18.02
C GLN A 228 15.62 24.04 -17.74
N LEU A 229 14.74 23.04 -17.63
CA LEU A 229 13.36 23.23 -17.18
C LEU A 229 13.34 23.52 -15.68
N ILE A 230 12.60 24.55 -15.26
CA ILE A 230 12.41 24.90 -13.84
C ILE A 230 10.96 24.82 -13.39
N GLY A 231 10.02 24.54 -14.30
CA GLY A 231 8.60 24.36 -14.00
C GLY A 231 7.70 24.65 -15.19
N TRP A 232 6.40 24.71 -14.94
CA TRP A 232 5.36 24.93 -15.94
C TRP A 232 4.47 26.13 -15.58
N ARG A 233 3.95 26.85 -16.57
CA ARG A 233 2.89 27.86 -16.39
C ARG A 233 1.62 27.44 -17.11
N ASP A 234 0.49 27.48 -16.41
CA ASP A 234 -0.81 27.24 -17.04
C ASP A 234 -1.37 28.48 -17.75
N ASN A 235 -2.55 28.33 -18.36
CA ASN A 235 -3.29 29.42 -19.01
C ASN A 235 -3.65 30.59 -18.08
N ASN A 236 -3.69 30.37 -16.77
CA ASN A 236 -3.95 31.39 -15.76
C ASN A 236 -2.65 32.02 -15.21
N ASN A 237 -1.51 31.73 -15.84
CA ASN A 237 -0.16 32.10 -15.39
C ASN A 237 0.27 31.51 -14.05
N THR A 238 -0.45 30.52 -13.51
CA THR A 238 -0.05 29.83 -12.28
C THR A 238 1.26 29.08 -12.52
N PHE A 239 2.25 29.31 -11.67
CA PHE A 239 3.54 28.63 -11.77
C PHE A 239 3.57 27.34 -10.95
N TRP A 240 4.03 26.27 -11.59
CA TRP A 240 4.16 24.93 -11.04
C TRP A 240 5.65 24.55 -11.01
N SER A 241 6.25 24.57 -9.82
CA SER A 241 7.70 24.43 -9.61
C SER A 241 8.25 23.00 -9.74
N SER A 242 7.39 22.04 -10.06
CA SER A 242 7.78 20.64 -10.18
C SER A 242 8.04 20.31 -11.65
N VAL A 243 9.25 19.81 -11.91
CA VAL A 243 9.69 19.38 -13.24
C VAL A 243 9.12 18.01 -13.63
N ASP A 244 8.73 17.20 -12.64
CA ASP A 244 8.24 15.81 -12.81
C ASP A 244 6.73 15.64 -12.59
N GLY A 245 5.97 16.75 -12.47
CA GLY A 245 4.50 16.73 -12.48
C GLY A 245 3.82 17.53 -11.36
N PHE A 246 2.50 17.54 -11.37
CA PHE A 246 1.65 18.28 -10.42
C PHE A 246 1.54 17.52 -9.08
N LYS A 247 1.38 18.22 -7.95
CA LYS A 247 1.04 17.53 -6.70
C LYS A 247 -0.29 16.80 -6.86
N VAL A 248 -0.36 15.57 -6.32
CA VAL A 248 -1.57 14.76 -6.20
C VAL A 248 -2.73 15.64 -5.71
N GLY A 249 -3.84 15.64 -6.45
CA GLY A 249 -5.07 16.38 -6.09
C GLY A 249 -5.34 17.69 -6.85
N THR A 250 -4.48 18.11 -7.79
CA THR A 250 -4.83 19.24 -8.68
C THR A 250 -5.78 18.76 -9.78
N ALA A 251 -7.07 19.03 -9.63
CA ALA A 251 -8.09 18.65 -10.61
C ALA A 251 -8.06 19.57 -11.85
N ILE A 252 -7.83 19.01 -13.04
CA ILE A 252 -8.11 19.72 -14.29
C ILE A 252 -9.63 19.77 -14.51
N LYS A 253 -10.15 20.98 -14.63
CA LYS A 253 -11.58 21.27 -14.82
C LYS A 253 -11.87 22.09 -16.09
N ALA A 254 -10.86 22.29 -16.95
CA ALA A 254 -10.92 23.02 -18.21
C ALA A 254 -9.73 22.66 -19.11
N ASP A 255 -9.85 22.88 -20.43
CA ASP A 255 -8.70 22.79 -21.34
C ASP A 255 -7.57 23.69 -20.85
N THR A 256 -6.36 23.14 -20.77
CA THR A 256 -5.24 23.79 -20.10
C THR A 256 -3.98 23.65 -20.92
N THR A 257 -3.31 24.76 -21.23
CA THR A 257 -1.97 24.72 -21.84
C THR A 257 -0.93 25.03 -20.79
N PHE A 258 0.03 24.13 -20.64
CA PHE A 258 1.22 24.30 -19.83
C PHE A 258 2.40 24.70 -20.70
N ARG A 259 2.96 25.88 -20.43
CA ARG A 259 4.16 26.39 -21.09
C ARG A 259 5.37 26.14 -20.20
N ALA A 260 6.41 25.53 -20.76
CA ALA A 260 7.66 25.31 -20.06
C ALA A 260 8.32 26.62 -19.65
N VAL A 261 8.82 26.68 -18.41
CA VAL A 261 9.64 27.78 -17.91
C VAL A 261 11.08 27.30 -17.88
N LEU A 262 11.94 27.93 -18.69
CA LEU A 262 13.35 27.56 -18.84
C LEU A 262 14.29 28.57 -18.17
N ALA A 263 15.39 28.07 -17.62
CA ALA A 263 16.49 28.86 -17.05
C ALA A 263 17.83 28.46 -17.68
N LYS A 264 18.79 29.38 -17.79
CA LYS A 264 20.16 29.03 -18.24
C LYS A 264 20.86 28.18 -17.17
N LYS A 265 21.58 27.12 -17.56
CA LYS A 265 22.27 26.17 -16.66
C LYS A 265 23.34 26.84 -15.80
N ASP A 266 24.05 27.82 -16.35
CA ASP A 266 25.16 28.52 -15.68
C ASP A 266 24.78 29.89 -15.09
N ALA A 267 23.48 30.21 -15.00
CA ALA A 267 23.03 31.39 -14.27
C ALA A 267 23.08 31.11 -12.76
N PRO A 268 23.65 31.99 -11.92
CA PRO A 268 23.52 31.84 -10.47
C PRO A 268 22.03 31.83 -10.09
N LYS A 269 21.65 31.01 -9.10
CA LYS A 269 20.28 31.01 -8.55
C LYS A 269 19.83 32.46 -8.32
N GLY A 270 18.71 32.82 -8.93
CA GLY A 270 18.28 34.21 -9.03
C GLY A 270 16.88 34.31 -9.58
N TYR A 271 15.98 33.40 -9.21
CA TYR A 271 14.55 33.54 -9.47
C TYR A 271 13.85 33.63 -8.12
N TYR A 272 13.12 34.72 -7.89
CA TYR A 272 12.41 34.96 -6.63
C TYR A 272 10.91 34.98 -6.85
N LYS A 273 10.19 34.36 -5.91
CA LYS A 273 8.74 34.33 -5.88
C LYS A 273 8.21 35.66 -5.35
N VAL A 274 7.47 36.38 -6.17
CA VAL A 274 6.75 37.59 -5.78
C VAL A 274 5.27 37.30 -5.74
N THR A 275 4.64 37.42 -4.57
CA THR A 275 3.21 37.17 -4.40
C THR A 275 2.45 38.47 -4.15
N PHE A 276 1.39 38.73 -4.90
CA PHE A 276 0.49 39.87 -4.72
C PHE A 276 -0.82 39.42 -4.11
N TYR A 277 -1.33 40.14 -3.10
CA TYR A 277 -2.64 39.88 -2.47
C TYR A 277 -3.52 41.14 -2.48
N TRP A 278 -4.76 41.04 -2.94
CA TRP A 278 -5.72 42.16 -2.90
C TRP A 278 -7.16 41.68 -2.73
N ARG A 279 -8.11 42.61 -2.63
CA ARG A 279 -9.55 42.34 -2.66
C ARG A 279 -10.13 42.74 -4.01
N ASP A 280 -10.92 41.88 -4.64
CA ASP A 280 -11.65 42.22 -5.87
C ASP A 280 -12.86 43.14 -5.59
N ASN A 281 -13.59 43.53 -6.65
CA ASN A 281 -14.75 44.41 -6.57
C ASN A 281 -15.89 43.87 -5.67
N ASN A 282 -15.90 42.55 -5.43
CA ASN A 282 -16.90 41.87 -4.60
C ASN A 282 -16.40 41.65 -3.16
N GLY A 283 -15.16 42.06 -2.86
CA GLY A 283 -14.53 41.92 -1.55
C GLY A 283 -13.82 40.58 -1.33
N HIS A 284 -13.76 39.72 -2.35
CA HIS A 284 -13.07 38.43 -2.27
C HIS A 284 -11.56 38.62 -2.26
N HIS A 285 -10.87 37.78 -1.50
CA HIS A 285 -9.42 37.72 -1.49
C HIS A 285 -8.91 37.10 -2.79
N VAL A 286 -8.06 37.83 -3.50
CA VAL A 286 -7.42 37.40 -4.74
C VAL A 286 -5.91 37.49 -4.59
N SER A 287 -5.19 36.57 -5.21
CA SER A 287 -3.73 36.57 -5.23
C SER A 287 -3.16 36.27 -6.61
N SER A 288 -2.00 36.82 -6.91
CA SER A 288 -1.19 36.40 -8.07
C SER A 288 0.24 36.08 -7.63
N VAL A 289 0.89 35.17 -8.35
CA VAL A 289 2.28 34.77 -8.08
C VAL A 289 3.12 34.94 -9.34
N ASN A 290 4.16 35.76 -9.24
CA ASN A 290 5.16 35.93 -10.27
C ASN A 290 6.49 35.33 -9.83
N VAL A 291 7.32 34.96 -10.80
CA VAL A 291 8.67 34.46 -10.56
C VAL A 291 9.61 35.31 -11.42
N VAL A 292 10.43 36.13 -10.76
CA VAL A 292 11.24 37.16 -11.42
C VAL A 292 12.70 36.76 -11.38
N LYS A 293 13.40 36.86 -12.52
CA LYS A 293 14.83 36.54 -12.62
C LYS A 293 15.69 37.75 -12.23
N ASN A 294 16.32 37.72 -11.05
CA ASN A 294 17.37 38.64 -10.53
C ASN A 294 17.28 40.03 -11.16
N GLY A 295 16.22 40.77 -10.84
CA GLY A 295 15.90 41.99 -11.56
C GLY A 295 14.64 42.71 -11.11
N LYS A 296 14.33 43.78 -11.84
CA LYS A 296 13.19 44.67 -11.63
C LYS A 296 11.88 44.02 -12.11
N LEU A 297 10.80 44.19 -11.36
CA LEU A 297 9.46 43.86 -11.83
C LEU A 297 9.08 44.76 -13.01
N THR A 298 8.55 44.17 -14.07
CA THR A 298 7.99 44.94 -15.20
C THR A 298 6.54 45.33 -14.90
N LYS A 299 6.06 46.42 -15.52
CA LYS A 299 4.69 46.90 -15.32
C LYS A 299 3.61 45.87 -15.72
N SER A 300 3.92 45.01 -16.69
CA SER A 300 3.03 43.91 -17.13
C SER A 300 2.94 42.76 -16.13
N GLU A 301 3.94 42.58 -15.28
CA GLU A 301 3.95 41.53 -14.26
C GLU A 301 3.22 41.96 -12.98
N VAL A 302 3.03 43.27 -12.76
CA VAL A 302 2.32 43.77 -11.59
C VAL A 302 0.81 43.81 -11.88
N PRO A 303 -0.02 43.11 -11.09
CA PRO A 303 -1.47 43.15 -11.28
C PRO A 303 -1.99 44.57 -11.13
N VAL A 304 -3.03 44.90 -11.91
CA VAL A 304 -3.76 46.17 -11.84
C VAL A 304 -5.17 45.87 -11.35
N PRO A 305 -5.44 45.97 -10.04
CA PRO A 305 -6.76 45.68 -9.50
C PRO A 305 -7.81 46.67 -10.00
N SER A 306 -9.02 46.18 -10.28
CA SER A 306 -10.18 47.01 -10.60
C SER A 306 -10.70 47.74 -9.35
N ALA A 307 -11.22 48.96 -9.52
CA ALA A 307 -11.61 49.82 -8.40
C ALA A 307 -12.66 49.17 -7.47
N PHE A 308 -12.39 49.18 -6.16
CA PHE A 308 -13.25 48.62 -5.13
C PHE A 308 -14.10 49.70 -4.45
N ARG A 309 -15.44 49.57 -4.45
CA ARG A 309 -16.42 50.37 -3.65
C ARG A 309 -16.00 51.83 -3.35
N HIS A 310 -15.97 52.71 -4.36
CA HIS A 310 -15.61 54.13 -4.21
C HIS A 310 -14.17 54.43 -3.72
N HIS A 311 -13.29 53.44 -3.62
CA HIS A 311 -11.89 53.59 -3.25
C HIS A 311 -10.98 53.46 -4.47
N THR A 312 -9.94 54.28 -4.53
CA THR A 312 -8.94 54.26 -5.60
C THR A 312 -7.78 53.36 -5.17
N PHE A 313 -7.24 52.56 -6.10
CA PHE A 313 -6.07 51.73 -5.82
C PHE A 313 -4.87 52.62 -5.52
N TYR A 314 -4.33 52.52 -4.31
CA TYR A 314 -3.24 53.38 -3.85
C TYR A 314 -1.87 52.80 -4.22
N GLY A 315 -1.71 51.47 -4.15
CA GLY A 315 -0.48 50.81 -4.54
C GLY A 315 -0.23 49.49 -3.82
N TRP A 316 0.87 48.86 -4.19
CA TRP A 316 1.35 47.61 -3.61
C TRP A 316 2.37 47.90 -2.51
N PHE A 317 2.27 47.22 -1.37
CA PHE A 317 3.16 47.42 -0.23
C PHE A 317 3.64 46.08 0.33
N ASP A 318 4.92 46.00 0.69
CA ASP A 318 5.47 44.80 1.33
C ASP A 318 5.05 44.69 2.81
N ARG A 319 5.45 43.59 3.47
CA ARG A 319 5.14 43.35 4.88
C ARG A 319 5.79 44.36 5.84
N SER A 320 6.85 45.04 5.42
CA SER A 320 7.50 46.12 6.18
C SER A 320 6.88 47.49 5.93
N GLY A 321 5.88 47.59 5.06
CA GLY A 321 5.19 48.83 4.73
C GLY A 321 5.89 49.67 3.65
N HIS A 322 6.89 49.12 2.95
CA HIS A 322 7.49 49.82 1.81
C HIS A 322 6.64 49.65 0.56
N ARG A 323 6.38 50.76 -0.15
CA ARG A 323 5.63 50.74 -1.40
C ARG A 323 6.49 50.12 -2.50
N LEU A 324 5.89 49.24 -3.31
CA LEU A 324 6.54 48.66 -4.49
C LEU A 324 7.06 49.76 -5.41
N ASN A 325 8.35 49.71 -5.67
CA ASN A 325 9.02 50.52 -6.67
C ASN A 325 9.60 49.59 -7.75
N LEU A 326 9.14 49.77 -8.98
CA LEU A 326 9.59 48.93 -10.12
C LEU A 326 11.07 49.13 -10.44
N ASN A 327 11.74 50.13 -9.86
CA ASN A 327 13.16 50.33 -10.00
C ASN A 327 14.02 49.53 -9.02
N ASP A 328 13.41 48.84 -8.05
CA ASP A 328 14.15 48.06 -7.07
C ASP A 328 14.33 46.63 -7.57
N ALA A 329 15.52 46.07 -7.33
CA ALA A 329 15.79 44.68 -7.69
C ALA A 329 15.10 43.75 -6.70
N VAL A 330 14.40 42.74 -7.21
CA VAL A 330 13.91 41.64 -6.36
C VAL A 330 15.09 40.73 -6.05
N THR A 331 15.47 40.65 -4.78
CA THR A 331 16.64 39.89 -4.29
C THR A 331 16.27 38.76 -3.31
N ALA A 332 14.98 38.61 -3.00
CA ALA A 332 14.42 37.54 -2.17
C ALA A 332 12.92 37.33 -2.47
N ASP A 333 12.37 36.19 -2.03
CA ASP A 333 10.94 35.94 -2.08
C ASP A 333 10.17 37.01 -1.30
N THR A 334 9.22 37.67 -1.96
CA THR A 334 8.58 38.89 -1.44
C THR A 334 7.06 38.83 -1.58
N VAL A 335 6.33 39.36 -0.60
CA VAL A 335 4.87 39.44 -0.63
C VAL A 335 4.45 40.90 -0.60
N TYR A 336 3.62 41.30 -1.57
CA TYR A 336 3.01 42.62 -1.67
C TYR A 336 1.50 42.55 -1.46
N VAL A 337 0.95 43.51 -0.72
CA VAL A 337 -0.48 43.64 -0.44
C VAL A 337 -1.00 44.92 -1.08
N GLY A 338 -2.18 44.85 -1.70
CA GLY A 338 -2.82 45.95 -2.39
C GLY A 338 -3.58 46.86 -1.43
N TYR A 339 -3.21 48.15 -1.38
CA TYR A 339 -3.85 49.16 -0.55
C TYR A 339 -4.78 50.05 -1.37
N TRP A 340 -5.88 50.46 -0.73
CA TRP A 340 -6.96 51.26 -1.32
C TRP A 340 -7.17 52.52 -0.49
N CYS A 341 -7.28 53.69 -1.13
CA CYS A 341 -7.61 54.94 -0.45
C CYS A 341 -9.06 55.35 -0.74
N ASN A 342 -9.77 55.80 0.29
CA ASN A 342 -11.02 56.54 0.10
C ASN A 342 -10.62 57.95 -0.37
N ASN A 343 -11.39 58.62 -1.23
CA ASN A 343 -11.00 59.88 -1.89
C ASN A 343 -10.86 61.12 -0.96
N ALA A 344 -10.47 60.95 0.30
CA ALA A 344 -10.04 61.98 1.22
C ALA A 344 -8.72 61.55 1.91
N TRP A 345 -7.63 62.28 1.65
CA TRP A 345 -6.33 62.15 2.33
C TRP A 345 -6.49 62.37 3.86
N PRO A 346 -5.68 61.74 4.76
CA PRO A 346 -4.22 61.90 4.81
C PRO A 346 -3.36 60.64 5.11
N LYS A 347 -2.03 60.86 5.13
CA LYS A 347 -0.82 59.99 5.21
C LYS A 347 -0.89 58.60 5.91
N PRO A 348 0.00 57.65 5.51
CA PRO A 348 0.07 56.30 6.10
C PRO A 348 0.71 56.32 7.51
N PRO A 349 0.29 55.42 8.43
CA PRO A 349 0.90 55.31 9.74
C PRO A 349 2.26 54.60 9.66
N VAL A 350 3.25 55.15 10.37
CA VAL A 350 4.53 54.52 10.69
C VAL A 350 4.33 53.79 12.03
N GLY A 351 4.28 52.44 12.03
CA GLY A 351 4.12 51.62 13.26
C GLY A 351 3.15 50.44 13.13
N PRO A 352 3.15 49.47 14.08
CA PRO A 352 2.84 48.04 13.87
C PRO A 352 1.34 47.69 13.77
N ASN A 353 0.53 48.56 13.17
CA ASN A 353 -0.88 48.28 12.89
C ASN A 353 -1.00 47.65 11.50
N GLN A 354 -0.64 46.37 11.44
CA GLN A 354 -0.83 45.48 10.31
C GLN A 354 -2.34 45.25 10.08
N PRO A 355 -2.89 45.40 8.85
CA PRO A 355 -4.18 44.81 8.54
C PRO A 355 -4.06 43.28 8.63
N ASP A 356 -4.91 42.66 9.44
CA ASP A 356 -4.91 41.21 9.68
C ASP A 356 -4.82 40.42 8.39
N VAL A 357 -3.83 39.52 8.34
CA VAL A 357 -3.82 38.42 7.38
C VAL A 357 -5.10 37.63 7.65
N PRO A 358 -6.02 37.48 6.68
CA PRO A 358 -7.22 36.71 6.90
C PRO A 358 -6.82 35.28 7.20
N SER A 359 -7.12 34.80 8.41
CA SER A 359 -7.34 33.39 8.64
C SER A 359 -8.34 32.89 7.60
N THR A 360 -7.98 31.79 6.95
CA THR A 360 -8.73 31.06 5.91
C THR A 360 -10.26 31.16 6.02
N PRO A 361 -11.00 31.37 4.90
CA PRO A 361 -12.47 31.45 4.94
C PRO A 361 -13.06 30.13 5.43
N SER A 362 -13.92 30.19 6.43
CA SER A 362 -14.76 29.08 6.87
C SER A 362 -15.79 28.73 5.78
N THR A 363 -15.63 27.53 5.24
CA THR A 363 -16.58 26.73 4.45
C THR A 363 -17.98 26.73 5.10
N PRO A 364 -19.09 26.56 4.36
CA PRO A 364 -20.43 26.43 4.96
C PRO A 364 -20.37 25.41 6.09
N SER A 365 -20.82 25.80 7.28
CA SER A 365 -20.71 24.94 8.46
C SER A 365 -21.53 23.68 8.26
N THR A 366 -20.85 22.60 7.86
CA THR A 366 -21.29 21.23 8.13
C THR A 366 -21.66 21.16 9.61
N PRO A 367 -22.84 20.65 9.99
CA PRO A 367 -23.22 20.55 11.41
C PRO A 367 -22.08 19.86 12.16
N SER A 368 -21.43 20.60 13.06
CA SER A 368 -20.27 20.10 13.80
C SER A 368 -20.78 19.17 14.90
N VAL A 369 -20.92 17.90 14.57
CA VAL A 369 -21.22 16.85 15.55
C VAL A 369 -19.92 16.45 16.24
N LYS A 370 -19.91 16.39 17.57
CA LYS A 370 -18.74 15.93 18.34
C LYS A 370 -18.40 14.50 17.94
N LYS A 371 -17.20 14.30 17.37
CA LYS A 371 -16.68 12.99 16.99
C LYS A 371 -16.11 12.27 18.22
N VAL A 372 -16.50 11.02 18.39
CA VAL A 372 -15.99 10.08 19.39
C VAL A 372 -15.39 8.89 18.63
N PRO A 373 -14.15 8.46 18.93
CA PRO A 373 -13.56 7.29 18.30
C PRO A 373 -14.31 6.02 18.71
N VAL A 374 -14.51 5.11 17.75
CA VAL A 374 -14.94 3.73 18.01
C VAL A 374 -13.74 2.83 17.76
N TYR A 375 -13.34 2.13 18.82
CA TYR A 375 -12.22 1.22 18.85
C TYR A 375 -12.67 -0.19 18.51
N ARG A 376 -11.80 -0.96 17.85
CA ARG A 376 -11.94 -2.42 17.69
C ARG A 376 -10.86 -3.12 18.49
N LEU A 377 -11.27 -4.14 19.23
CA LEU A 377 -10.38 -4.98 20.01
C LEU A 377 -10.56 -6.44 19.59
N TYR A 378 -9.47 -7.18 19.51
CA TYR A 378 -9.44 -8.59 19.15
C TYR A 378 -8.91 -9.42 20.32
N ASP A 379 -9.67 -10.42 20.75
CA ASP A 379 -9.22 -11.41 21.73
C ASP A 379 -8.55 -12.60 21.01
N PRO A 380 -7.22 -12.77 21.12
CA PRO A 380 -6.54 -13.89 20.49
C PRO A 380 -6.91 -15.26 21.10
N ALA A 381 -7.46 -15.29 22.33
CA ALA A 381 -7.82 -16.54 22.99
C ALA A 381 -9.15 -17.11 22.46
N SER A 382 -10.18 -16.27 22.32
CA SER A 382 -11.49 -16.67 21.80
C SER A 382 -11.65 -16.45 20.29
N GLY A 383 -10.82 -15.60 19.70
CA GLY A 383 -10.94 -15.16 18.31
C GLY A 383 -12.02 -14.10 18.08
N LEU A 384 -12.61 -13.55 19.15
CA LEU A 384 -13.72 -12.59 19.08
C LEU A 384 -13.26 -11.15 18.93
N HIS A 385 -14.07 -10.35 18.23
CA HIS A 385 -13.93 -8.89 18.18
C HIS A 385 -14.95 -8.19 19.08
N LEU A 386 -14.53 -7.06 19.64
CA LEU A 386 -15.39 -6.13 20.38
C LEU A 386 -15.20 -4.71 19.85
N TYR A 387 -16.28 -3.94 19.82
CA TYR A 387 -16.27 -2.55 19.39
C TYR A 387 -16.81 -1.66 20.50
N THR A 388 -16.10 -0.58 20.78
CA THR A 388 -16.47 0.33 21.87
C THR A 388 -16.11 1.79 21.60
N ALA A 389 -16.99 2.69 22.04
CA ALA A 389 -16.70 4.11 22.15
C ALA A 389 -16.23 4.50 23.56
N ASP A 390 -16.19 3.55 24.50
CA ASP A 390 -15.72 3.75 25.87
C ASP A 390 -14.20 3.53 25.96
N GLU A 391 -13.47 4.61 26.20
CA GLU A 391 -12.02 4.58 26.35
C GLU A 391 -11.58 3.75 27.58
N ASN A 392 -12.41 3.66 28.62
CA ASN A 392 -12.12 2.84 29.79
C ASN A 392 -12.26 1.35 29.48
N GLU A 393 -13.32 0.93 28.79
CA GLU A 393 -13.52 -0.46 28.35
C GLU A 393 -12.34 -0.93 27.48
N ARG A 394 -11.95 -0.11 26.49
CA ARG A 394 -10.77 -0.35 25.65
C ARG A 394 -9.49 -0.53 26.48
N LYS A 395 -9.22 0.37 27.43
CA LYS A 395 -7.99 0.34 28.25
C LYS A 395 -7.95 -0.88 29.16
N VAL A 396 -9.05 -1.21 29.82
CA VAL A 396 -9.12 -2.35 30.73
C VAL A 396 -8.92 -3.65 29.95
N LEU A 397 -9.61 -3.83 28.82
CA LEU A 397 -9.46 -5.01 27.98
C LEU A 397 -8.03 -5.18 27.45
N SER A 398 -7.42 -4.11 26.95
CA SER A 398 -6.07 -4.19 26.35
C SER A 398 -4.93 -4.31 27.37
N THR A 399 -5.06 -3.68 28.53
CA THR A 399 -3.97 -3.66 29.53
C THR A 399 -4.09 -4.73 30.60
N GLN A 400 -5.29 -5.22 30.89
CA GLN A 400 -5.54 -6.14 32.01
C GLN A 400 -6.06 -7.51 31.57
N HIS A 401 -6.72 -7.60 30.41
CA HIS A 401 -7.35 -8.84 29.94
C HIS A 401 -6.73 -9.42 28.66
N GLY A 402 -5.64 -8.82 28.16
CA GLY A 402 -4.85 -9.39 27.06
C GLY A 402 -5.49 -9.26 25.68
N TRP A 403 -6.48 -8.39 25.51
CA TRP A 403 -7.07 -8.10 24.20
C TRP A 403 -6.12 -7.23 23.38
N ASN A 404 -5.99 -7.52 22.09
CA ASN A 404 -5.25 -6.68 21.16
C ASN A 404 -6.10 -5.48 20.77
N ASP A 405 -5.59 -4.28 21.03
CA ASP A 405 -6.21 -3.04 20.57
C ASP A 405 -5.81 -2.78 19.11
N GLU A 406 -6.78 -2.91 18.20
CA GLU A 406 -6.58 -2.69 16.77
C GLU A 406 -6.79 -1.22 16.36
N GLY A 407 -7.09 -0.35 17.34
CA GLY A 407 -7.19 1.09 17.14
C GLY A 407 -8.58 1.57 16.72
N VAL A 408 -8.63 2.80 16.21
CA VAL A 408 -9.88 3.48 15.82
C VAL A 408 -10.31 3.01 14.44
N VAL A 409 -11.48 2.39 14.35
CA VAL A 409 -12.04 1.92 13.07
C VAL A 409 -12.90 3.01 12.42
N PHE A 410 -13.66 3.77 13.21
CA PHE A 410 -14.41 4.91 12.71
C PHE A 410 -14.72 5.91 13.82
N TYR A 411 -15.26 7.07 13.45
CA TYR A 411 -15.80 8.04 14.38
C TYR A 411 -17.32 7.99 14.40
N ALA A 412 -17.93 8.17 15.56
CA ALA A 412 -19.36 8.27 15.76
C ALA A 412 -19.69 9.42 16.72
N THR A 413 -20.96 9.58 17.11
CA THR A 413 -21.35 10.47 18.21
C THR A 413 -22.13 9.70 19.27
N THR A 414 -22.00 10.12 20.51
CA THR A 414 -22.84 9.67 21.63
C THR A 414 -23.95 10.67 21.96
N ASP A 415 -24.05 11.77 21.21
CA ASP A 415 -25.12 12.76 21.37
C ASP A 415 -26.41 12.30 20.69
N LYS A 416 -27.38 11.86 21.49
CA LYS A 416 -28.71 11.46 21.06
C LYS A 416 -29.53 12.57 20.40
N ASN A 417 -29.14 13.83 20.59
CA ASN A 417 -29.84 15.00 20.04
C ASN A 417 -29.22 15.51 18.73
N ALA A 418 -28.16 14.85 18.23
CA ALA A 418 -27.56 15.21 16.96
C ALA A 418 -28.59 15.08 15.82
N SER A 419 -28.50 15.97 14.81
CA SER A 419 -29.44 15.99 13.70
C SER A 419 -29.47 14.64 12.97
N GLY A 420 -30.66 14.04 12.89
CA GLY A 420 -30.85 12.73 12.26
C GLY A 420 -30.28 11.56 13.04
N ALA A 421 -30.08 11.71 14.36
CA ALA A 421 -29.59 10.64 15.23
C ALA A 421 -30.46 9.38 15.15
N LYS A 422 -29.83 8.25 14.80
CA LYS A 422 -30.40 6.90 14.85
C LYS A 422 -29.52 6.01 15.72
N PRO A 423 -30.08 5.31 16.72
CA PRO A 423 -29.29 4.52 17.66
C PRO A 423 -28.71 3.27 16.98
N VAL A 424 -27.42 3.00 17.22
CA VAL A 424 -26.78 1.71 16.98
C VAL A 424 -26.73 0.98 18.32
N TYR A 425 -27.40 -0.17 18.38
CA TYR A 425 -27.52 -0.99 19.58
C TYR A 425 -26.42 -2.02 19.67
N ARG A 426 -25.94 -2.32 20.89
CA ARG A 426 -25.02 -3.42 21.17
C ARG A 426 -25.76 -4.51 21.94
N LEU A 427 -25.66 -5.74 21.47
CA LEU A 427 -26.19 -6.92 22.14
C LEU A 427 -25.06 -7.90 22.41
N THR A 428 -25.14 -8.60 23.53
CA THR A 428 -24.19 -9.63 23.92
C THR A 428 -24.88 -10.98 24.15
N ASN A 429 -24.24 -12.06 23.70
CA ASN A 429 -24.66 -13.42 23.99
C ASN A 429 -23.83 -13.95 25.15
N LYS A 430 -24.42 -14.05 26.34
CA LYS A 430 -23.70 -14.40 27.58
C LYS A 430 -23.09 -15.81 27.56
N ASP A 431 -23.66 -16.73 26.80
CA ASP A 431 -23.17 -18.10 26.73
C ASP A 431 -21.92 -18.22 25.85
N THR A 432 -21.76 -17.31 24.87
CA THR A 432 -20.68 -17.38 23.87
C THR A 432 -19.71 -16.19 23.93
N GLY A 433 -20.03 -15.13 24.67
CA GLY A 433 -19.26 -13.89 24.73
C GLY A 433 -19.34 -13.02 23.46
N ARG A 434 -20.14 -13.41 22.47
CA ARG A 434 -20.26 -12.72 21.18
C ARG A 434 -21.05 -11.43 21.30
N HIS A 435 -20.66 -10.44 20.49
CA HIS A 435 -21.35 -9.17 20.39
C HIS A 435 -21.96 -8.99 19.00
N LEU A 436 -23.09 -8.28 18.95
CA LEU A 436 -23.74 -7.84 17.72
C LEU A 436 -24.03 -6.34 17.83
N LEU A 437 -23.75 -5.61 16.75
CA LEU A 437 -24.16 -4.22 16.57
C LEU A 437 -25.23 -4.12 15.49
N THR A 438 -26.28 -3.36 15.79
CA THR A 438 -27.37 -3.19 14.82
C THR A 438 -28.04 -1.83 14.88
N LEU A 439 -28.37 -1.30 13.70
CA LEU A 439 -29.26 -0.14 13.53
C LEU A 439 -30.74 -0.58 13.44
N ASP A 440 -31.01 -1.89 13.27
CA ASP A 440 -32.34 -2.45 13.13
C ASP A 440 -32.97 -2.71 14.50
N GLU A 441 -34.01 -1.94 14.82
CA GLU A 441 -34.76 -2.09 16.07
C GLU A 441 -35.49 -3.44 16.16
N ASN A 442 -35.89 -4.03 15.03
CA ASN A 442 -36.54 -5.34 15.01
C ASN A 442 -35.54 -6.45 15.32
N GLU A 443 -34.34 -6.42 14.73
CA GLU A 443 -33.25 -7.38 15.05
C GLU A 443 -32.91 -7.34 16.54
N ARG A 444 -32.73 -6.15 17.12
CA ARG A 444 -32.53 -5.98 18.57
C ARG A 444 -33.66 -6.61 19.39
N LYS A 445 -34.92 -6.31 19.05
CA LYS A 445 -36.08 -6.79 19.82
C LYS A 445 -36.14 -8.32 19.80
N VAL A 446 -36.14 -8.92 18.61
CA VAL A 446 -36.22 -10.38 18.47
C VAL A 446 -35.07 -11.08 19.21
N LEU A 447 -33.84 -10.57 19.07
CA LEU A 447 -32.69 -11.18 19.74
C LEU A 447 -32.78 -11.08 21.27
N SER A 448 -33.20 -9.92 21.79
CA SER A 448 -33.28 -9.68 23.23
C SER A 448 -34.48 -10.32 23.93
N THR A 449 -35.61 -10.48 23.25
CA THR A 449 -36.83 -11.02 23.86
C THR A 449 -37.08 -12.49 23.55
N GLU A 450 -36.61 -12.99 22.39
CA GLU A 450 -36.96 -14.33 21.92
C GLU A 450 -35.75 -15.26 21.77
N ARG A 451 -34.53 -14.72 21.59
CA ARG A 451 -33.33 -15.52 21.31
C ARG A 451 -32.26 -15.48 22.41
N GLY A 452 -32.60 -14.92 23.57
CA GLY A 452 -31.77 -14.97 24.78
C GLY A 452 -30.53 -14.07 24.76
N TRP A 453 -30.40 -13.13 23.81
CA TRP A 453 -29.34 -12.13 23.83
C TRP A 453 -29.63 -11.09 24.91
N THR A 454 -28.58 -10.56 25.54
CA THR A 454 -28.70 -9.44 26.46
C THR A 454 -28.51 -8.13 25.69
N ASP A 455 -29.49 -7.25 25.76
CA ASP A 455 -29.40 -5.89 25.21
C ASP A 455 -28.57 -5.00 26.15
N GLU A 456 -27.44 -4.51 25.66
CA GLU A 456 -26.55 -3.61 26.40
C GLU A 456 -26.91 -2.13 26.15
N GLY A 457 -27.89 -1.85 25.29
CA GLY A 457 -28.38 -0.51 24.99
C GLY A 457 -27.68 0.13 23.80
N VAL A 458 -27.68 1.46 23.76
CA VAL A 458 -27.16 2.26 22.64
C VAL A 458 -25.65 2.44 22.79
N ALA A 459 -24.89 1.97 21.82
CA ALA A 459 -23.44 2.15 21.79
C ALA A 459 -23.05 3.54 21.24
N TRP A 460 -23.69 3.98 20.16
CA TRP A 460 -23.53 5.31 19.55
C TRP A 460 -24.69 5.63 18.60
N TYR A 461 -24.66 6.79 17.95
CA TYR A 461 -25.65 7.23 16.98
C TYR A 461 -25.06 7.48 15.59
N GLN A 462 -25.73 6.95 14.56
CA GLN A 462 -25.59 7.46 13.18
C GLN A 462 -26.29 8.82 13.09
N THR A 463 -25.77 9.76 12.30
CA THR A 463 -26.40 11.10 12.10
C THR A 463 -26.48 11.48 10.63
N SER A 464 -27.18 12.57 10.30
CA SER A 464 -27.20 13.15 8.96
C SER A 464 -25.83 13.66 8.47
N ALA A 465 -24.88 13.89 9.39
CA ALA A 465 -23.51 14.26 9.05
C ALA A 465 -22.63 13.04 8.71
N GLY A 466 -23.12 11.82 8.93
CA GLY A 466 -22.36 10.60 8.68
C GLY A 466 -22.13 10.35 7.19
N THR A 467 -20.85 10.29 6.80
CA THR A 467 -20.43 10.05 5.40
C THR A 467 -19.64 8.77 5.22
N VAL A 468 -19.16 8.14 6.30
CA VAL A 468 -18.26 6.97 6.24
C VAL A 468 -19.08 5.69 6.35
N PRO A 469 -19.19 4.84 5.32
CA PRO A 469 -19.93 3.58 5.43
C PRO A 469 -19.24 2.62 6.39
N VAL A 470 -19.99 2.02 7.31
CA VAL A 470 -19.56 0.89 8.14
C VAL A 470 -20.23 -0.37 7.59
N TYR A 471 -19.42 -1.26 7.01
CA TYR A 471 -19.84 -2.53 6.45
C TYR A 471 -19.96 -3.59 7.54
N ARG A 472 -20.98 -4.45 7.45
CA ARG A 472 -21.19 -5.62 8.32
C ARG A 472 -21.05 -6.90 7.51
N MET A 473 -20.30 -7.85 8.02
CA MET A 473 -20.16 -9.18 7.42
C MET A 473 -20.24 -10.26 8.50
N TYR A 474 -20.72 -11.43 8.12
CA TYR A 474 -20.94 -12.57 9.01
C TYR A 474 -20.12 -13.78 8.58
N SER A 475 -19.46 -14.46 9.51
CA SER A 475 -18.81 -15.74 9.27
C SER A 475 -19.65 -16.86 9.89
N GLU A 476 -20.18 -17.77 9.06
CA GLU A 476 -20.92 -18.92 9.56
C GLU A 476 -20.01 -19.89 10.35
N SER A 477 -18.77 -20.08 9.89
CA SER A 477 -17.80 -20.97 10.55
C SER A 477 -17.35 -20.48 11.91
N LYS A 478 -17.32 -19.16 12.13
CA LYS A 478 -17.00 -18.54 13.44
C LYS A 478 -18.24 -18.15 14.25
N ALA A 479 -19.40 -18.14 13.59
CA ALA A 479 -20.64 -17.51 14.05
C ALA A 479 -20.40 -16.10 14.62
N GLU A 480 -19.67 -15.27 13.88
CA GLU A 480 -19.21 -13.94 14.31
C GLU A 480 -19.56 -12.88 13.26
N HIS A 481 -19.87 -11.66 13.73
CA HIS A 481 -19.99 -10.48 12.88
C HIS A 481 -18.75 -9.61 12.99
N LEU A 482 -18.29 -9.10 11.84
CA LEU A 482 -17.22 -8.12 11.74
C LEU A 482 -17.77 -6.82 11.15
N TYR A 483 -17.34 -5.70 11.73
CA TYR A 483 -17.71 -4.35 11.31
C TYR A 483 -16.47 -3.57 10.90
N THR A 484 -16.53 -2.95 9.74
CA THR A 484 -15.36 -2.25 9.21
C THR A 484 -15.75 -1.10 8.31
N THR A 485 -14.98 -0.01 8.34
CA THR A 485 -15.03 1.00 7.28
C THR A 485 -14.08 0.68 6.14
N ASP A 486 -13.21 -0.30 6.35
CA ASP A 486 -12.29 -0.76 5.33
C ASP A 486 -13.05 -1.67 4.36
N LEU A 487 -13.28 -1.13 3.17
CA LEU A 487 -13.96 -1.87 2.13
C LEU A 487 -13.18 -3.13 1.68
N ASN A 488 -11.89 -3.18 1.98
CA ASN A 488 -10.99 -4.27 1.58
C ASN A 488 -11.12 -5.41 2.55
N GLU A 489 -11.11 -5.13 3.85
CA GLU A 489 -11.44 -6.12 4.86
C GLU A 489 -12.82 -6.72 4.58
N TYR A 490 -13.79 -5.92 4.14
CA TYR A 490 -15.12 -6.39 3.75
C TYR A 490 -15.15 -7.28 2.49
N THR A 491 -14.42 -6.92 1.43
CA THR A 491 -14.41 -7.65 0.16
C THR A 491 -13.47 -8.85 0.15
N PHE A 492 -12.35 -8.76 0.87
CA PHE A 492 -11.36 -9.81 1.00
C PHE A 492 -11.85 -10.94 1.88
N ASN A 493 -12.48 -10.64 3.02
CA ASN A 493 -13.07 -11.68 3.88
C ASN A 493 -14.18 -12.44 3.14
N ALA A 494 -14.85 -11.84 2.16
CA ALA A 494 -15.80 -12.54 1.30
C ALA A 494 -15.15 -13.68 0.48
N THR A 495 -13.88 -13.52 0.07
CA THR A 495 -13.11 -14.60 -0.57
C THR A 495 -12.72 -15.72 0.41
N ARG A 496 -12.80 -15.47 1.71
CA ARG A 496 -12.45 -16.40 2.80
C ARG A 496 -13.69 -16.94 3.54
N GLY A 497 -14.85 -16.92 2.89
CA GLY A 497 -16.08 -17.52 3.41
C GLY A 497 -16.88 -16.65 4.38
N TRP A 498 -16.63 -15.34 4.42
CA TRP A 498 -17.52 -14.41 5.10
C TRP A 498 -18.67 -13.98 4.17
N THR A 499 -19.88 -13.93 4.71
CA THR A 499 -21.07 -13.40 4.05
C THR A 499 -21.13 -11.89 4.24
N GLN A 500 -21.16 -11.17 3.12
CA GLN A 500 -21.30 -9.72 3.07
C GLN A 500 -22.76 -9.30 3.31
N GLU A 501 -23.03 -8.45 4.31
CA GLU A 501 -24.41 -8.03 4.67
C GLU A 501 -24.69 -6.54 4.36
N GLY A 502 -23.76 -5.86 3.70
CA GLY A 502 -23.90 -4.49 3.23
C GLY A 502 -23.46 -3.44 4.25
N VAL A 503 -23.93 -2.21 4.02
CA VAL A 503 -23.68 -1.06 4.91
C VAL A 503 -24.67 -1.14 6.07
N ALA A 504 -24.17 -1.35 7.29
CA ALA A 504 -24.99 -1.40 8.48
C ALA A 504 -25.38 0.01 8.97
N TRP A 505 -24.46 0.98 8.89
CA TRP A 505 -24.71 2.40 9.18
C TRP A 505 -23.60 3.30 8.60
N LYS A 506 -23.72 4.62 8.81
CA LYS A 506 -22.70 5.62 8.47
C LYS A 506 -22.07 6.26 9.70
N GLY A 507 -20.73 6.17 9.81
CA GLY A 507 -19.88 6.93 10.73
C GLY A 507 -19.57 8.36 10.25
N LEU A 508 -18.93 9.16 11.12
CA LEU A 508 -18.68 10.61 10.98
C LEU A 508 -17.36 11.00 10.30
#